data_AF-A0AA84Z5A7-F1
#
_entry.id   AF-A0AA84Z5A7-F1
#
_cell.length_a   1.000
_cell.length_b   1.000
_cell.length_c   1.000
_cell.angle_alpha   90.00
_cell.angle_beta   90.00
_cell.angle_gamma   90.00
#
_symmetry.space_group_name_H-M   'P 1'
#
loop_
_entity.id
_entity.type
_entity.pdbx_description
1 polymer ?
#
loop_
_entity_poly.entity_id
_entity_poly.type
_entity_poly.pdbx_seq_one_letter_code
_entity_poly.pdbx_strand_id
1 'polypeptide(L)'
;MSLRLTCRIPRFRDVARHISSSPVLSKQPFHDKLRSKRSNPPPHHSLPFYDEAPPDSFPSKQMDIVGQWGSTDSNIKRLRFRHGEFLKTIPTSFEKLQELYFLEDNMWFHSIDIPLQHPEMLEFSQFVTRTKLVPWIPESYDSNPILSSYLKYLFSEELHSVNSKPVNIHDQSINGLNLRADYRRKKISMIMETVYRAFLSARTESLVNELSTQIDERATIEIFLKRLVDHEVFENSENVNEDVYEPVNETIVDVERCVHYRIRSELAWQLRGPFPLKPHFNLDDPICFLENPIVCNYRPEAFDLQHTECYNFNCLPFARTIDFSEFARSIAGYWSRTPFWEGDPCEFGLLGVLDLNRSECVRNEISCSGLPDNVKSNILIRHGIAEGVLTAFAWASAQAYNQGFTLYNELTYPLCVQLILMDGNYIQLLRFQLNSITSLWKAEDSMLPYNLAWYSPRVELCKLQSDLEHNETFTVNNEAISLLTSAMLHPVDKITSSESLRPYLADGMAPRNYLIDKSSAKHLIPSSEEDKYYHEKFGDMTKLQLSETEMNALRSSGELNKSKKSTRLYTSKRPHPNDIFYFKILPI
;
A
#
# COMPACT_ATOMS: atom_id res chain seq x y z
N MET A 1 28.63 12.04 -52.39
CA MET A 1 29.63 13.09 -52.08
C MET A 1 28.89 14.38 -51.81
N SER A 2 28.51 14.63 -50.56
CA SER A 2 29.21 15.50 -49.60
C SER A 2 29.24 16.98 -50.02
N LEU A 3 28.35 17.77 -49.43
CA LEU A 3 28.57 19.21 -49.24
C LEU A 3 28.50 19.49 -47.74
N ARG A 4 29.68 19.67 -47.16
CA ARG A 4 29.89 20.20 -45.81
C ARG A 4 29.56 21.69 -45.83
N LEU A 5 28.76 22.15 -44.88
CA LEU A 5 28.81 23.53 -44.42
C LEU A 5 28.77 23.53 -42.89
N THR A 6 29.92 23.90 -42.35
CA THR A 6 30.21 24.15 -40.94
C THR A 6 29.44 25.36 -40.44
N CYS A 7 28.67 25.22 -39.37
CA CYS A 7 28.21 26.35 -38.57
C CYS A 7 28.61 26.15 -37.11
N ARG A 8 29.34 27.14 -36.59
CA ARG A 8 29.87 27.21 -35.22
C ARG A 8 28.74 27.54 -34.25
N ILE A 9 28.64 26.78 -33.16
CA ILE A 9 27.81 27.11 -31.99
C ILE A 9 28.76 27.37 -30.80
N PRO A 10 28.57 28.45 -30.02
CA PRO A 10 29.51 28.89 -29.00
C PRO A 10 29.56 27.93 -27.80
N ARG A 11 30.78 27.70 -27.31
CA ARG A 11 31.06 26.99 -26.06
C ARG A 11 30.62 27.84 -24.87
N PHE A 12 29.45 27.57 -24.31
CA PHE A 12 29.20 27.88 -22.90
C PHE A 12 29.92 26.81 -22.06
N ARG A 13 30.90 27.26 -21.29
CA ARG A 13 31.59 26.47 -20.26
C ARG A 13 30.67 26.40 -19.04
N ASP A 14 29.86 25.36 -18.96
CA ASP A 14 29.36 24.90 -17.67
C ASP A 14 30.23 23.73 -17.20
N VAL A 15 30.99 24.00 -16.14
CA VAL A 15 31.79 23.01 -15.41
C VAL A 15 30.82 22.21 -14.55
N ALA A 16 30.08 21.30 -15.16
CA ALA A 16 29.43 20.20 -14.44
C ALA A 16 30.46 19.09 -14.29
N ARG A 17 31.05 18.97 -13.09
CA ARG A 17 31.87 17.82 -12.72
C ARG A 17 30.98 16.57 -12.79
N HIS A 18 31.10 15.80 -13.87
CA HIS A 18 30.63 14.42 -13.90
C HIS A 18 31.42 13.62 -12.87
N ILE A 19 30.79 13.33 -11.73
CA ILE A 19 31.25 12.29 -10.82
C ILE A 19 30.58 11.01 -11.29
N SER A 20 31.30 10.21 -12.07
CA SER A 20 30.91 8.82 -12.32
C SER A 20 31.20 8.02 -11.05
N SER A 21 30.19 7.73 -10.24
CA SER A 21 30.33 6.78 -9.14
C SER A 21 30.30 5.36 -9.70
N SER A 22 31.47 4.74 -9.79
CA SER A 22 31.61 3.31 -10.04
C SER A 22 31.00 2.51 -8.86
N PRO A 23 30.30 1.37 -9.12
CA PRO A 23 29.70 0.52 -8.09
C PRO A 23 30.72 -0.18 -7.18
N VAL A 24 32.01 0.08 -7.37
CA VAL A 24 33.11 -0.46 -6.56
C VAL A 24 33.31 0.35 -5.27
N LEU A 25 32.80 1.58 -5.16
CA LEU A 25 33.02 2.43 -3.99
C LEU A 25 32.02 2.22 -2.83
N SER A 26 30.99 1.38 -2.99
CA SER A 26 30.02 1.05 -1.93
C SER A 26 30.18 -0.34 -1.34
N LYS A 27 31.11 -1.17 -1.84
CA LYS A 27 31.42 -2.46 -1.22
C LYS A 27 32.48 -2.26 -0.14
N GLN A 28 32.07 -2.35 1.12
CA GLN A 28 33.01 -2.55 2.23
C GLN A 28 33.94 -3.71 1.88
N PRO A 29 35.27 -3.56 2.03
CA PRO A 29 36.22 -4.62 1.72
C PRO A 29 35.96 -5.85 2.60
N PHE A 30 36.19 -7.04 2.04
CA PHE A 30 35.85 -8.33 2.69
C PHE A 30 36.45 -8.49 4.09
N HIS A 31 37.60 -7.86 4.36
CA HIS A 31 38.24 -7.88 5.67
C HIS A 31 37.55 -7.00 6.73
N ASP A 32 36.76 -5.99 6.34
CA ASP A 32 35.99 -5.16 7.28
C ASP A 32 34.67 -5.83 7.71
N LYS A 33 34.08 -6.70 6.87
CA LYS A 33 32.94 -7.56 7.26
C LYS A 33 33.29 -8.57 8.36
N LEU A 34 34.57 -8.93 8.48
CA LEU A 34 35.05 -9.85 9.52
C LEU A 34 35.36 -9.14 10.86
N ARG A 35 35.41 -7.80 10.89
CA ARG A 35 35.60 -7.04 12.14
C ARG A 35 34.31 -6.85 12.94
N SER A 36 33.13 -6.89 12.33
CA SER A 36 31.85 -6.88 13.06
C SER A 36 31.53 -8.24 13.72
N LYS A 37 32.25 -9.30 13.35
CA LYS A 37 32.16 -10.64 13.97
C LYS A 37 33.13 -10.87 15.13
N ARG A 38 33.88 -9.87 15.58
CA ARG A 38 34.55 -9.94 16.89
C ARG A 38 33.55 -9.47 17.94
N SER A 39 33.06 -10.42 18.74
CA SER A 39 32.30 -10.14 19.95
C SER A 39 33.10 -9.15 20.80
N ASN A 40 32.67 -7.89 20.81
CA ASN A 40 32.97 -7.06 21.97
C ASN A 40 32.05 -7.61 23.06
N PRO A 41 32.58 -8.25 24.12
CA PRO A 41 31.73 -8.53 25.27
C PRO A 41 31.14 -7.20 25.74
N PRO A 42 29.85 -7.14 26.08
CA PRO A 42 29.24 -5.89 26.55
C PRO A 42 30.02 -5.38 27.77
N PRO A 43 30.10 -4.06 28.00
CA PRO A 43 30.68 -3.54 29.22
C PRO A 43 29.90 -4.13 30.40
N HIS A 44 30.60 -4.88 31.25
CA HIS A 44 30.06 -5.41 32.48
C HIS A 44 29.58 -4.25 33.36
N HIS A 45 28.31 -3.90 33.26
CA HIS A 45 27.58 -3.55 34.48
C HIS A 45 27.46 -4.87 35.24
N SER A 46 28.25 -5.01 36.31
CA SER A 46 28.02 -6.05 37.29
C SER A 46 26.61 -5.84 37.83
N LEU A 47 25.65 -6.60 37.30
CA LEU A 47 24.38 -6.83 37.97
C LEU A 47 24.71 -7.23 39.42
N PRO A 48 24.01 -6.69 40.43
CA PRO A 48 24.21 -7.16 41.78
C PRO A 48 24.00 -8.68 41.79
N PHE A 49 25.02 -9.40 42.30
CA PHE A 49 25.00 -10.84 42.49
C PHE A 49 23.69 -11.25 43.16
N TYR A 50 22.81 -11.92 42.42
CA TYR A 50 21.79 -12.79 43.00
C TYR A 50 22.38 -14.20 42.94
N ASP A 51 22.81 -14.72 44.09
CA ASP A 51 23.38 -16.07 44.28
C ASP A 51 22.34 -17.20 44.17
N GLU A 52 21.26 -16.99 43.41
CA GLU A 52 20.29 -18.02 43.12
C GLU A 52 20.36 -18.30 41.61
N ALA A 53 20.83 -19.49 41.25
CA ALA A 53 20.68 -20.01 39.90
C ALA A 53 19.21 -19.78 39.48
N PRO A 54 18.93 -19.19 38.30
CA PRO A 54 17.55 -19.05 37.85
C PRO A 54 16.94 -20.45 37.89
N PRO A 55 15.81 -20.68 38.57
CA PRO A 55 15.20 -22.00 38.59
C PRO A 55 15.00 -22.46 37.14
N ASP A 56 15.44 -23.68 36.82
CA ASP A 56 15.50 -24.27 35.47
C ASP A 56 14.16 -24.25 34.70
N SER A 57 13.08 -23.88 35.38
CA SER A 57 11.88 -23.35 34.75
C SER A 57 11.13 -22.50 35.77
N PHE A 58 10.99 -21.21 35.53
CA PHE A 58 9.87 -20.49 36.12
C PHE A 58 8.59 -21.24 35.71
N PRO A 59 7.62 -21.47 36.62
CA PRO A 59 6.33 -22.00 36.21
C PRO A 59 5.75 -21.01 35.22
N SER A 60 5.85 -21.33 33.92
CA SER A 60 5.25 -20.50 32.89
C SER A 60 3.76 -20.57 33.17
N LYS A 61 3.17 -19.46 33.62
CA LYS A 61 1.73 -19.37 33.78
C LYS A 61 1.13 -19.88 32.47
N GLN A 62 0.37 -20.98 32.53
CA GLN A 62 -0.34 -21.48 31.36
C GLN A 62 -1.21 -20.32 30.87
N MET A 63 -0.86 -19.79 29.70
CA MET A 63 -1.68 -18.78 29.05
C MET A 63 -2.72 -19.55 28.27
N ASP A 64 -3.99 -19.23 28.51
CA ASP A 64 -5.06 -19.73 27.67
C ASP A 64 -4.91 -19.09 26.29
N ILE A 65 -4.39 -19.87 25.33
CA ILE A 65 -4.24 -19.44 23.94
C ILE A 65 -5.63 -19.47 23.32
N VAL A 66 -6.21 -18.29 23.11
CA VAL A 66 -7.52 -18.14 22.47
C VAL A 66 -7.35 -17.99 20.96
N GLY A 67 -8.29 -18.52 20.19
CA GLY A 67 -8.40 -18.30 18.75
C GLY A 67 -8.32 -19.57 17.90
N GLN A 68 -8.44 -19.37 16.60
CA GLN A 68 -8.34 -20.43 15.59
C GLN A 68 -6.90 -20.58 15.10
N TRP A 69 -6.33 -21.77 15.30
CA TRP A 69 -4.91 -22.05 15.07
C TRP A 69 -4.63 -23.34 14.28
N GLY A 70 -5.61 -24.23 14.11
CA GLY A 70 -5.44 -25.50 13.41
C GLY A 70 -4.25 -26.33 13.91
N SER A 71 -3.57 -26.98 12.99
CA SER A 71 -2.36 -27.80 13.19
C SER A 71 -1.05 -27.01 13.34
N THR A 72 -1.10 -25.67 13.44
CA THR A 72 0.09 -24.83 13.66
C THR A 72 0.89 -25.30 14.89
N ASP A 73 2.23 -25.25 14.83
CA ASP A 73 3.07 -25.72 15.94
C ASP A 73 2.77 -25.00 17.26
N SER A 74 2.80 -25.75 18.37
CA SER A 74 2.53 -25.30 19.73
C SER A 74 3.45 -24.17 20.19
N ASN A 75 4.74 -24.20 19.81
CA ASN A 75 5.68 -23.15 20.17
C ASN A 75 5.38 -21.85 19.40
N ILE A 76 5.11 -21.96 18.10
CA ILE A 76 4.72 -20.84 17.23
C ILE A 76 3.41 -20.22 17.72
N LYS A 77 2.39 -21.04 18.03
CA LYS A 77 1.11 -20.60 18.61
C LYS A 77 1.32 -19.71 19.83
N ARG A 78 2.11 -20.17 20.80
CA ARG A 78 2.39 -19.44 22.04
C ARG A 78 3.17 -18.15 21.79
N LEU A 79 4.19 -18.20 20.92
CA LEU A 79 5.02 -17.04 20.59
C LEU A 79 4.19 -15.95 19.89
N ARG A 80 3.50 -16.31 18.82
CA ARG A 80 2.73 -15.35 18.01
C ARG A 80 1.46 -14.86 18.71
N PHE A 81 0.87 -15.66 19.60
CA PHE A 81 -0.17 -15.16 20.49
C PHE A 81 0.36 -14.05 21.42
N ARG A 82 1.56 -14.22 21.99
CA ARG A 82 2.19 -13.16 22.80
C ARG A 82 2.50 -11.91 21.98
N HIS A 83 2.97 -12.06 20.75
CA HIS A 83 3.17 -10.93 19.84
C HIS A 83 1.86 -10.18 19.58
N GLY A 84 0.78 -10.91 19.30
CA GLY A 84 -0.55 -10.34 19.12
C GLY A 84 -1.06 -9.59 20.36
N GLU A 85 -0.90 -10.15 21.56
CA GLU A 85 -1.29 -9.50 22.82
C GLU A 85 -0.43 -8.25 23.10
N PHE A 86 0.87 -8.32 22.83
CA PHE A 86 1.76 -7.17 22.95
C PHE A 86 1.33 -6.03 22.00
N LEU A 87 1.09 -6.34 20.73
CA LEU A 87 0.65 -5.36 19.74
C LEU A 87 -0.70 -4.72 20.06
N LYS A 88 -1.58 -5.38 20.83
CA LYS A 88 -2.84 -4.77 21.32
C LYS A 88 -2.60 -3.66 22.35
N THR A 89 -1.48 -3.69 23.07
CA THR A 89 -1.15 -2.66 24.07
C THR A 89 -0.72 -1.34 23.46
N ILE A 90 -0.28 -1.35 22.19
CA ILE A 90 0.23 -0.18 21.50
C ILE A 90 -0.95 0.68 20.99
N PRO A 91 -0.95 2.00 21.26
CA PRO A 91 -2.11 2.84 20.98
C PRO A 91 -2.26 3.22 19.51
N THR A 92 -1.16 3.41 18.77
CA THR A 92 -1.16 3.95 17.40
C THR A 92 -0.80 2.90 16.34
N SER A 93 -1.36 3.03 15.13
CA SER A 93 -1.01 2.15 14.01
C SER A 93 0.44 2.33 13.55
N PHE A 94 0.97 3.56 13.61
CA PHE A 94 2.36 3.87 13.27
C PHE A 94 3.35 3.08 14.15
N GLU A 95 3.20 3.15 15.47
CA GLU A 95 4.08 2.44 16.41
C GLU A 95 3.93 0.93 16.28
N LYS A 96 2.70 0.44 16.07
CA LYS A 96 2.45 -1.00 15.85
C LYS A 96 3.22 -1.56 14.67
N LEU A 97 3.25 -0.84 13.56
CA LEU A 97 3.96 -1.31 12.37
C LEU A 97 5.46 -1.27 12.57
N GLN A 98 5.97 -0.25 13.27
CA GLN A 98 7.38 -0.21 13.63
C GLN A 98 7.76 -1.36 14.57
N GLU A 99 6.92 -1.71 15.54
CA GLU A 99 7.15 -2.87 16.41
C GLU A 99 7.01 -4.19 15.67
N LEU A 100 6.08 -4.30 14.71
CA LEU A 100 5.95 -5.47 13.85
C LEU A 100 7.26 -5.78 13.11
N TYR A 101 8.01 -4.75 12.68
CA TYR A 101 9.33 -4.93 12.08
C TYR A 101 10.30 -5.67 12.98
N PHE A 102 10.38 -5.27 14.26
CA PHE A 102 11.31 -5.84 15.21
C PHE A 102 10.89 -7.27 15.61
N LEU A 103 9.58 -7.57 15.62
CA LEU A 103 9.07 -8.91 15.93
C LEU A 103 9.32 -9.95 14.82
N GLU A 104 9.70 -9.51 13.61
CA GLU A 104 9.99 -10.38 12.47
C GLU A 104 11.50 -10.52 12.18
N ASP A 105 12.39 -10.08 13.10
CA ASP A 105 13.85 -10.32 13.15
C ASP A 105 14.56 -10.65 11.81
N ASN A 106 15.34 -9.70 11.26
CA ASN A 106 16.09 -9.82 10.00
C ASN A 106 15.21 -10.05 8.75
N MET A 107 14.24 -9.17 8.52
CA MET A 107 13.31 -9.29 7.41
C MET A 107 13.98 -9.32 6.02
N TRP A 108 13.72 -10.38 5.26
CA TRP A 108 13.85 -10.44 3.80
C TRP A 108 12.48 -10.67 3.17
N PHE A 109 12.30 -10.32 1.90
CA PHE A 109 11.06 -10.60 1.17
C PHE A 109 11.28 -10.73 -0.34
N HIS A 110 10.34 -11.38 -1.00
CA HIS A 110 10.24 -11.43 -2.46
C HIS A 110 9.40 -10.24 -2.94
N SER A 111 9.97 -9.43 -3.85
CA SER A 111 9.29 -8.24 -4.36
C SER A 111 8.33 -8.59 -5.49
N ILE A 112 7.03 -8.46 -5.23
CA ILE A 112 5.97 -8.53 -6.24
C ILE A 112 5.62 -7.10 -6.63
N ASP A 113 6.31 -6.59 -7.65
CA ASP A 113 6.08 -5.26 -8.19
C ASP A 113 5.10 -5.33 -9.37
N ILE A 114 4.03 -4.55 -9.30
CA ILE A 114 3.04 -4.40 -10.38
C ILE A 114 3.41 -3.15 -11.19
N PRO A 115 3.55 -3.21 -12.52
CA PRO A 115 3.11 -4.28 -13.44
C PRO A 115 3.87 -5.60 -13.36
N LEU A 116 3.13 -6.71 -13.39
CA LEU A 116 3.70 -8.06 -13.39
C LEU A 116 4.45 -8.33 -14.70
N GLN A 117 5.62 -8.97 -14.61
CA GLN A 117 6.45 -9.30 -15.77
C GLN A 117 6.06 -10.64 -16.40
N HIS A 118 5.38 -11.53 -15.66
CA HIS A 118 4.94 -12.82 -16.17
C HIS A 118 3.42 -12.84 -16.37
N PRO A 119 2.92 -13.36 -17.51
CA PRO A 119 1.50 -13.30 -17.83
C PRO A 119 0.63 -14.28 -17.02
N GLU A 120 1.14 -15.47 -16.71
CA GLU A 120 0.41 -16.54 -16.03
C GLU A 120 0.80 -16.64 -14.55
N MET A 121 0.42 -15.61 -13.78
CA MET A 121 0.63 -15.57 -12.33
C MET A 121 -0.67 -15.71 -11.53
N LEU A 122 -1.80 -16.04 -12.17
CA LEU A 122 -3.12 -16.01 -11.52
C LEU A 122 -3.22 -16.97 -10.34
N GLU A 123 -2.84 -18.24 -10.54
CA GLU A 123 -2.85 -19.26 -9.48
C GLU A 123 -1.89 -18.90 -8.34
N PHE A 124 -0.74 -18.34 -8.68
CA PHE A 124 0.24 -17.84 -7.71
C PHE A 124 -0.34 -16.68 -6.89
N SER A 125 -0.98 -15.70 -7.54
CA SER A 125 -1.66 -14.59 -6.88
C SER A 125 -2.74 -15.10 -5.92
N GLN A 126 -3.60 -16.02 -6.37
CA GLN A 126 -4.64 -16.63 -5.52
C GLN A 126 -4.05 -17.35 -4.30
N PHE A 127 -2.93 -18.05 -4.48
CA PHE A 127 -2.23 -18.75 -3.40
C PHE A 127 -1.59 -17.79 -2.40
N VAL A 128 -0.85 -16.78 -2.87
CA VAL A 128 -0.15 -15.79 -2.04
C VAL A 128 -1.14 -15.00 -1.19
N THR A 129 -2.28 -14.59 -1.77
CA THR A 129 -3.30 -13.79 -1.08
C THR A 129 -4.41 -14.62 -0.45
N ARG A 130 -4.33 -15.96 -0.53
CA ARG A 130 -5.37 -16.91 -0.08
C ARG A 130 -6.77 -16.47 -0.54
N THR A 131 -6.91 -16.21 -1.84
CA THR A 131 -8.12 -15.61 -2.43
C THR A 131 -8.87 -16.55 -3.37
N LYS A 132 -10.16 -16.74 -3.10
CA LYS A 132 -11.11 -17.43 -3.96
C LYS A 132 -11.66 -16.46 -5.01
N LEU A 133 -11.48 -16.82 -6.28
CA LEU A 133 -12.05 -16.09 -7.42
C LEU A 133 -13.47 -16.56 -7.70
N VAL A 134 -14.38 -15.62 -7.93
CA VAL A 134 -15.78 -15.90 -8.27
C VAL A 134 -16.15 -15.10 -9.52
N PRO A 135 -16.39 -15.74 -10.68
CA PRO A 135 -16.95 -15.04 -11.82
C PRO A 135 -18.36 -14.55 -11.47
N TRP A 136 -18.65 -13.30 -11.78
CA TRP A 136 -19.90 -12.66 -11.38
C TRP A 136 -20.38 -11.67 -12.43
N ILE A 137 -21.69 -11.54 -12.57
CA ILE A 137 -22.31 -10.53 -13.41
C ILE A 137 -22.93 -9.51 -12.47
N PRO A 138 -22.51 -8.23 -12.51
CA PRO A 138 -23.10 -7.22 -11.67
C PRO A 138 -24.60 -7.12 -11.87
N GLU A 139 -25.33 -7.12 -10.75
CA GLU A 139 -26.75 -6.76 -10.78
C GLU A 139 -26.86 -5.41 -11.47
N SER A 140 -27.67 -5.35 -12.52
CA SER A 140 -27.99 -4.10 -13.18
C SER A 140 -28.76 -3.26 -12.16
N TYR A 141 -28.06 -2.32 -11.51
CA TYR A 141 -28.78 -1.20 -10.91
C TYR A 141 -29.61 -0.59 -12.03
N ASP A 142 -30.91 -0.38 -11.79
CA ASP A 142 -31.78 0.39 -12.67
C ASP A 142 -31.19 1.79 -12.80
N SER A 143 -30.19 1.92 -13.68
CA SER A 143 -29.46 3.14 -13.89
C SER A 143 -30.49 4.12 -14.42
N ASN A 144 -30.72 5.19 -13.67
CA ASN A 144 -31.64 6.24 -14.08
C ASN A 144 -31.36 6.54 -15.57
N PRO A 145 -32.35 6.39 -16.48
CA PRO A 145 -32.12 6.50 -17.91
C PRO A 145 -31.51 7.85 -18.30
N ILE A 146 -31.75 8.88 -17.46
CA ILE A 146 -31.14 10.21 -17.56
C ILE A 146 -29.64 10.16 -17.32
N LEU A 147 -29.17 9.50 -16.26
CA LEU A 147 -27.75 9.34 -15.94
C LEU A 147 -27.02 8.55 -17.05
N SER A 148 -27.62 7.45 -17.51
CA SER A 148 -27.05 6.66 -18.60
C SER A 148 -26.92 7.48 -19.89
N SER A 149 -27.96 8.24 -20.25
CA SER A 149 -27.93 9.12 -21.44
C SER A 149 -26.92 10.26 -21.29
N TYR A 150 -26.80 10.82 -20.09
CA TYR A 150 -25.85 11.88 -19.79
C TYR A 150 -24.40 11.39 -19.84
N LEU A 151 -24.11 10.22 -19.27
CA LEU A 151 -22.80 9.58 -19.36
C LEU A 151 -22.41 9.29 -20.81
N LYS A 152 -23.34 8.80 -21.64
CA LYS A 152 -23.09 8.58 -23.08
C LYS A 152 -22.69 9.86 -23.78
N TYR A 153 -23.45 10.94 -23.55
CA TYR A 153 -23.18 12.24 -24.14
C TYR A 153 -21.80 12.77 -23.73
N LEU A 154 -21.50 12.77 -22.42
CA LEU A 154 -20.21 13.24 -21.91
C LEU A 154 -19.04 12.40 -22.44
N PHE A 155 -19.18 11.08 -22.48
CA PHE A 155 -18.15 10.22 -23.04
C PHE A 155 -17.94 10.47 -24.53
N SER A 156 -19.00 10.69 -25.32
CA SER A 156 -18.85 10.99 -26.75
C SER A 156 -18.08 12.28 -27.02
N GLU A 157 -18.27 13.31 -26.19
CA GLU A 157 -17.56 14.60 -26.31
C GLU A 157 -16.08 14.46 -25.86
N GLU A 158 -15.86 13.90 -24.67
CA GLU A 158 -14.53 13.84 -24.05
C GLU A 158 -13.60 12.83 -24.74
N LEU A 159 -14.13 11.68 -25.18
CA LEU A 159 -13.32 10.67 -25.87
C LEU A 159 -12.86 11.14 -27.25
N HIS A 160 -13.66 11.95 -27.95
CA HIS A 160 -13.25 12.59 -29.21
C HIS A 160 -12.03 13.48 -28.99
N SER A 161 -12.07 14.33 -27.97
CA SER A 161 -10.95 15.20 -27.59
C SER A 161 -9.68 14.42 -27.25
N VAL A 162 -9.81 13.32 -26.50
CA VAL A 162 -8.65 12.52 -26.06
C VAL A 162 -8.03 11.73 -27.20
N ASN A 163 -8.84 11.00 -27.97
CA ASN A 163 -8.34 10.12 -29.04
C ASN A 163 -7.70 10.91 -30.21
N SER A 164 -8.00 12.20 -30.34
CA SER A 164 -7.40 13.08 -31.36
C SER A 164 -5.92 13.40 -31.15
N LYS A 165 -5.36 13.16 -29.96
CA LYS A 165 -3.96 13.50 -29.64
C LYS A 165 -3.02 12.41 -30.16
N PRO A 166 -2.14 12.69 -31.14
CA PRO A 166 -1.21 11.69 -31.64
C PRO A 166 -0.16 11.38 -30.57
N VAL A 167 -0.05 10.12 -30.18
CA VAL A 167 1.06 9.61 -29.37
C VAL A 167 1.88 8.67 -30.24
N ASN A 168 3.21 8.86 -30.26
CA ASN A 168 4.08 7.99 -31.04
C ASN A 168 4.18 6.61 -30.39
N ILE A 169 3.49 5.63 -30.98
CA ILE A 169 3.43 4.24 -30.50
C ILE A 169 4.77 3.52 -30.78
N HIS A 170 5.52 3.95 -31.80
CA HIS A 170 6.73 3.27 -32.23
C HIS A 170 8.00 3.69 -31.48
N ASP A 171 7.92 4.74 -30.65
CA ASP A 171 9.07 5.19 -29.85
C ASP A 171 9.30 4.27 -28.65
N GLN A 172 10.28 3.37 -28.75
CA GLN A 172 10.66 2.46 -27.66
C GLN A 172 11.66 3.06 -26.67
N SER A 173 12.01 4.35 -26.80
CA SER A 173 12.84 5.01 -25.80
C SER A 173 12.14 5.09 -24.44
N ILE A 174 12.92 5.16 -23.35
CA ILE A 174 12.40 5.35 -21.99
C ILE A 174 11.48 6.57 -21.91
N ASN A 175 11.83 7.65 -22.62
CA ASN A 175 11.02 8.87 -22.70
C ASN A 175 9.69 8.62 -23.44
N GLY A 176 9.71 7.87 -24.55
CA GLY A 176 8.50 7.49 -25.29
C GLY A 176 7.55 6.63 -24.45
N LEU A 177 8.08 5.66 -23.70
CA LEU A 177 7.32 4.84 -22.76
C LEU A 177 6.67 5.69 -21.66
N ASN A 178 7.42 6.60 -21.05
CA ASN A 178 6.91 7.50 -20.02
C ASN A 178 5.81 8.43 -20.57
N LEU A 179 5.98 8.98 -21.77
CA LEU A 179 4.97 9.83 -22.42
C LEU A 179 3.67 9.05 -22.71
N ARG A 180 3.77 7.79 -23.14
CA ARG A 180 2.59 6.92 -23.33
C ARG A 180 1.90 6.63 -22.01
N ALA A 181 2.66 6.30 -20.97
CA ALA A 181 2.12 6.07 -19.63
C ALA A 181 1.41 7.34 -19.09
N ASP A 182 2.01 8.52 -19.24
CA ASP A 182 1.39 9.79 -18.88
C ASP A 182 0.09 10.04 -19.63
N TYR A 183 0.08 9.78 -20.94
CA TYR A 183 -1.12 9.96 -21.75
C TYR A 183 -2.24 8.99 -21.34
N ARG A 184 -1.92 7.70 -21.13
CA ARG A 184 -2.89 6.71 -20.63
C ARG A 184 -3.47 7.12 -19.28
N ARG A 185 -2.62 7.55 -18.34
CA ARG A 185 -3.07 8.02 -17.02
C ARG A 185 -4.00 9.21 -17.12
N LYS A 186 -3.67 10.21 -17.95
CA LYS A 186 -4.55 11.36 -18.21
C LYS A 186 -5.88 10.93 -18.81
N LYS A 187 -5.87 9.99 -19.76
CA LYS A 187 -7.08 9.43 -20.35
C LYS A 187 -7.96 8.75 -19.29
N ILE A 188 -7.37 7.92 -18.42
CA ILE A 188 -8.08 7.25 -17.32
C ILE A 188 -8.66 8.28 -16.35
N SER A 189 -7.86 9.26 -15.92
CA SER A 189 -8.32 10.31 -15.01
C SER A 189 -9.50 11.09 -15.60
N MET A 190 -9.40 11.52 -16.87
CA MET A 190 -10.49 12.22 -17.56
C MET A 190 -11.78 11.38 -17.63
N ILE A 191 -11.67 10.08 -17.96
CA ILE A 191 -12.82 9.17 -17.97
C ILE A 191 -13.46 9.12 -16.59
N MET A 192 -12.67 8.91 -15.53
CA MET A 192 -13.19 8.75 -14.18
C MET A 192 -13.72 10.06 -13.58
N GLU A 193 -13.07 11.19 -13.82
CA GLU A 193 -13.59 12.50 -13.45
C GLU A 193 -14.91 12.83 -14.17
N THR A 194 -15.06 12.39 -15.42
CA THR A 194 -16.31 12.54 -16.17
C THR A 194 -17.43 11.73 -15.51
N VAL A 195 -17.15 10.48 -15.14
CA VAL A 195 -18.09 9.65 -14.36
C VAL A 195 -18.43 10.36 -13.04
N TYR A 196 -17.43 10.79 -12.28
CA TYR A 196 -17.62 11.48 -11.01
C TYR A 196 -18.50 12.73 -11.14
N ARG A 197 -18.24 13.60 -12.12
CA ARG A 197 -19.04 14.81 -12.41
C ARG A 197 -20.48 14.46 -12.83
N ALA A 198 -20.67 13.38 -13.57
CA ALA A 198 -22.00 12.92 -13.96
C ALA A 198 -22.84 12.51 -12.74
N PHE A 199 -22.24 11.78 -11.80
CA PHE A 199 -22.89 11.40 -10.53
C PHE A 199 -23.20 12.61 -9.64
N LEU A 200 -22.29 13.59 -9.57
CA LEU A 200 -22.55 14.86 -8.88
C LEU A 200 -23.74 15.62 -9.47
N SER A 201 -23.81 15.68 -10.80
CA SER A 201 -24.83 16.46 -11.52
C SER A 201 -26.19 15.78 -11.51
N ALA A 202 -26.22 14.44 -11.56
CA ALA A 202 -27.46 13.65 -11.55
C ALA A 202 -28.14 13.63 -10.16
N ARG A 203 -27.48 14.10 -9.10
CA ARG A 203 -27.98 14.11 -7.71
C ARG A 203 -28.53 12.75 -7.24
N THR A 204 -27.99 11.66 -7.75
CA THR A 204 -28.31 10.30 -7.32
C THR A 204 -27.69 10.03 -5.94
N GLU A 205 -28.39 9.26 -5.10
CA GLU A 205 -27.84 8.64 -3.88
C GLU A 205 -26.64 7.76 -4.29
N SER A 206 -25.45 8.34 -4.22
CA SER A 206 -24.21 7.74 -4.73
C SER A 206 -23.09 8.04 -3.74
N LEU A 207 -22.01 7.26 -3.83
CA LEU A 207 -20.82 7.42 -3.00
C LEU A 207 -20.31 8.86 -2.95
N VAL A 208 -20.51 9.60 -4.04
CA VAL A 208 -19.98 10.95 -4.24
C VAL A 208 -20.87 12.03 -3.62
N ASN A 209 -22.19 11.89 -3.69
CA ASN A 209 -23.11 12.94 -3.22
C ASN A 209 -23.32 12.91 -1.72
N GLU A 210 -23.20 11.73 -1.10
CA GLU A 210 -23.53 11.53 0.30
C GLU A 210 -22.35 11.73 1.25
N LEU A 211 -21.13 11.70 0.72
CA LEU A 211 -19.90 11.62 1.52
C LEU A 211 -18.91 12.69 1.10
N SER A 212 -18.11 13.16 2.06
CA SER A 212 -16.86 13.85 1.77
C SER A 212 -15.92 12.86 1.10
N THR A 213 -15.71 13.01 -0.21
CA THR A 213 -14.83 12.12 -0.98
C THR A 213 -13.56 12.83 -1.38
N GLN A 214 -12.48 12.06 -1.51
CA GLN A 214 -11.20 12.54 -2.03
C GLN A 214 -10.81 11.74 -3.26
N ILE A 215 -10.32 12.44 -4.27
CA ILE A 215 -9.76 11.86 -5.48
C ILE A 215 -8.26 12.04 -5.43
N ASP A 216 -7.51 10.96 -5.66
CA ASP A 216 -6.07 11.04 -5.86
C ASP A 216 -5.68 10.39 -7.19
N GLU A 217 -4.74 11.03 -7.87
CA GLU A 217 -4.07 10.46 -9.02
C GLU A 217 -2.76 9.81 -8.56
N ARG A 218 -2.38 8.70 -9.19
CA ARG A 218 -1.10 8.03 -8.96
C ARG A 218 -0.87 7.62 -7.49
N ALA A 219 -1.86 6.96 -6.90
CA ALA A 219 -1.74 6.50 -5.52
C ALA A 219 -0.85 5.25 -5.44
N THR A 220 0.18 5.31 -4.60
CA THR A 220 1.07 4.17 -4.34
C THR A 220 0.49 3.29 -3.25
N ILE A 221 0.54 1.98 -3.46
CA ILE A 221 0.03 0.97 -2.54
C ILE A 221 1.15 -0.02 -2.28
N GLU A 222 1.38 -0.32 -1.01
CA GLU A 222 2.42 -1.25 -0.60
C GLU A 222 1.92 -2.05 0.59
N ILE A 223 2.16 -3.37 0.59
CA ILE A 223 1.93 -4.21 1.76
C ILE A 223 3.03 -5.24 1.90
N PHE A 224 3.35 -5.57 3.15
CA PHE A 224 4.15 -6.73 3.51
C PHE A 224 3.25 -7.85 4.03
N LEU A 225 3.51 -9.08 3.61
CA LEU A 225 2.79 -10.26 4.06
C LEU A 225 3.72 -11.45 4.22
N LYS A 226 3.31 -12.41 5.05
CA LYS A 226 3.93 -13.71 5.16
C LYS A 226 2.94 -14.82 4.81
N ARG A 227 3.38 -15.79 4.02
CA ARG A 227 2.56 -16.90 3.53
C ARG A 227 3.21 -18.22 3.90
N LEU A 228 2.46 -19.09 4.58
CA LEU A 228 2.85 -20.47 4.85
C LEU A 228 2.94 -21.25 3.53
N VAL A 229 4.00 -22.02 3.36
CA VAL A 229 4.18 -22.86 2.18
C VAL A 229 4.51 -24.29 2.60
N ASP A 230 4.03 -25.26 1.82
CA ASP A 230 4.26 -26.67 2.07
C ASP A 230 5.70 -27.09 1.74
N HIS A 231 6.23 -27.99 2.56
CA HIS A 231 7.61 -28.47 2.48
C HIS A 231 7.89 -29.20 1.15
N GLU A 232 6.91 -29.95 0.63
CA GLU A 232 7.03 -30.74 -0.60
C GLU A 232 7.35 -29.87 -1.83
N VAL A 233 6.86 -28.62 -1.86
CA VAL A 233 7.17 -27.69 -2.95
C VAL A 233 8.65 -27.33 -2.96
N PHE A 234 9.31 -27.34 -1.80
CA PHE A 234 10.73 -26.98 -1.62
C PHE A 234 11.67 -28.19 -1.47
N GLU A 235 11.17 -29.42 -1.43
CA GLU A 235 12.02 -30.62 -1.46
C GLU A 235 12.72 -30.71 -2.82
N ASN A 236 14.04 -30.75 -2.81
CA ASN A 236 14.86 -30.96 -4.01
C ASN A 236 14.63 -32.38 -4.50
N SER A 237 13.85 -32.54 -5.56
CA SER A 237 13.52 -33.86 -6.13
C SER A 237 14.68 -34.51 -6.88
N GLU A 238 15.83 -33.85 -7.04
CA GLU A 238 16.96 -34.44 -7.75
C GLU A 238 18.30 -34.16 -7.05
N ASN A 239 18.99 -35.23 -6.65
CA ASN A 239 20.43 -35.25 -6.37
C ASN A 239 21.21 -34.98 -7.67
N VAL A 240 21.05 -33.81 -8.26
CA VAL A 240 21.84 -33.38 -9.42
C VAL A 240 23.05 -32.66 -8.89
N ASN A 241 24.24 -33.19 -9.22
CA ASN A 241 25.54 -32.65 -8.83
C ASN A 241 25.57 -31.12 -8.97
N GLU A 242 25.71 -30.45 -7.83
CA GLU A 242 25.67 -28.99 -7.66
C GLU A 242 26.84 -28.25 -8.36
N ASP A 243 27.79 -28.96 -8.96
CA ASP A 243 29.02 -28.39 -9.52
C ASP A 243 28.86 -27.78 -10.93
N VAL A 244 27.67 -27.78 -11.54
CA VAL A 244 27.46 -27.33 -12.94
C VAL A 244 26.53 -26.12 -13.07
N TYR A 245 25.75 -25.78 -12.04
CA TYR A 245 24.77 -24.68 -12.11
C TYR A 245 25.20 -23.49 -11.26
N GLU A 246 25.02 -22.27 -11.79
CA GLU A 246 25.13 -21.04 -11.01
C GLU A 246 24.23 -21.15 -9.76
N PRO A 247 24.62 -20.56 -8.61
CA PRO A 247 23.85 -20.66 -7.38
C PRO A 247 22.44 -20.14 -7.64
N VAL A 248 21.48 -21.04 -7.74
CA VAL A 248 20.07 -20.70 -7.84
C VAL A 248 19.74 -19.99 -6.53
N ASN A 249 19.18 -18.79 -6.61
CA ASN A 249 18.74 -18.03 -5.43
C ASN A 249 17.66 -18.85 -4.71
N GLU A 250 18.05 -19.68 -3.75
CA GLU A 250 17.11 -20.50 -2.98
C GLU A 250 16.15 -19.58 -2.22
N THR A 251 14.85 -19.77 -2.40
CA THR A 251 13.81 -19.11 -1.62
C THR A 251 14.11 -19.29 -0.14
N ILE A 252 14.33 -18.18 0.56
CA ILE A 252 14.61 -18.21 2.00
C ILE A 252 13.29 -18.36 2.75
N VAL A 253 13.14 -19.51 3.39
CA VAL A 253 11.99 -19.85 4.22
C VAL A 253 12.30 -19.51 5.68
N ASP A 254 11.39 -18.83 6.37
CA ASP A 254 11.52 -18.52 7.79
C ASP A 254 11.37 -19.77 8.68
N VAL A 255 11.73 -19.67 9.96
CA VAL A 255 11.58 -20.70 11.01
C VAL A 255 10.16 -21.29 11.05
N GLU A 256 9.16 -20.50 10.64
CA GLU A 256 7.75 -20.87 10.60
C GLU A 256 7.31 -21.52 9.28
N ARG A 257 8.23 -21.87 8.40
CA ARG A 257 7.92 -22.36 7.04
C ARG A 257 7.16 -21.35 6.19
N CYS A 258 7.35 -20.06 6.48
CA CYS A 258 6.71 -18.97 5.78
C CYS A 258 7.67 -18.33 4.78
N VAL A 259 7.12 -17.93 3.63
CA VAL A 259 7.80 -17.08 2.67
C VAL A 259 7.23 -15.66 2.80
N HIS A 260 8.14 -14.69 2.84
CA HIS A 260 7.81 -13.28 2.93
C HIS A 260 7.68 -12.66 1.55
N TYR A 261 6.63 -11.86 1.37
CA TYR A 261 6.35 -11.14 0.15
C TYR A 261 6.07 -9.67 0.43
N ARG A 262 6.48 -8.82 -0.50
CA ARG A 262 6.05 -7.44 -0.57
C ARG A 262 5.29 -7.24 -1.87
N ILE A 263 4.06 -6.76 -1.78
CA ILE A 263 3.28 -6.37 -2.96
C ILE A 263 3.32 -4.86 -3.06
N ARG A 264 3.80 -4.34 -4.20
CA ARG A 264 3.78 -2.91 -4.53
C ARG A 264 2.97 -2.69 -5.80
N SER A 265 2.02 -1.76 -5.74
CA SER A 265 1.18 -1.37 -6.85
C SER A 265 0.99 0.15 -6.90
N GLU A 266 0.54 0.64 -8.04
CA GLU A 266 0.15 2.04 -8.23
C GLU A 266 -1.25 2.05 -8.87
N LEU A 267 -2.18 2.80 -8.29
CA LEU A 267 -3.47 3.08 -8.92
C LEU A 267 -3.33 4.31 -9.81
N ALA A 268 -3.85 4.24 -11.03
CA ALA A 268 -3.89 5.39 -11.92
C ALA A 268 -4.78 6.50 -11.35
N TRP A 269 -5.88 6.09 -10.71
CA TRP A 269 -6.88 6.96 -10.09
C TRP A 269 -7.51 6.23 -8.90
N GLN A 270 -7.84 6.95 -7.82
CA GLN A 270 -8.59 6.40 -6.70
C GLN A 270 -9.62 7.38 -6.15
N LEU A 271 -10.73 6.84 -5.69
CA LEU A 271 -11.76 7.50 -4.89
C LEU A 271 -11.71 6.96 -3.46
N ARG A 272 -11.60 7.86 -2.50
CA ARG A 272 -11.60 7.54 -1.08
C ARG A 272 -12.73 8.25 -0.35
N GLY A 273 -13.12 7.69 0.78
CA GLY A 273 -14.12 8.27 1.65
C GLY A 273 -13.92 7.89 3.12
N PRO A 274 -14.72 8.47 4.02
CA PRO A 274 -14.60 8.29 5.46
C PRO A 274 -15.16 6.96 5.96
N PHE A 275 -16.00 6.26 5.19
CA PHE A 275 -16.63 5.02 5.60
C PHE A 275 -16.22 3.85 4.70
N PRO A 276 -16.07 2.63 5.27
CA PRO A 276 -15.76 1.45 4.47
C PRO A 276 -16.93 1.07 3.56
N LEU A 277 -16.63 0.36 2.47
CA LEU A 277 -17.67 -0.26 1.64
C LEU A 277 -18.39 -1.35 2.44
N LYS A 278 -19.69 -1.50 2.19
CA LYS A 278 -20.47 -2.58 2.79
C LYS A 278 -20.02 -3.92 2.21
N PRO A 279 -19.78 -4.94 3.05
CA PRO A 279 -19.39 -6.26 2.57
C PRO A 279 -20.52 -7.00 1.87
N HIS A 280 -20.15 -7.88 0.94
CA HIS A 280 -21.09 -8.75 0.25
C HIS A 280 -21.56 -9.89 1.16
N PHE A 281 -20.63 -10.44 1.94
CA PHE A 281 -20.88 -11.56 2.85
C PHE A 281 -20.24 -11.31 4.21
N ASN A 282 -20.82 -11.89 5.26
CA ASN A 282 -20.21 -11.87 6.59
C ASN A 282 -19.04 -12.88 6.66
N LEU A 283 -18.17 -12.75 7.67
CA LEU A 283 -17.01 -13.62 7.84
C LEU A 283 -17.38 -15.10 8.04
N ASP A 284 -18.54 -15.36 8.65
CA ASP A 284 -19.04 -16.71 8.95
C ASP A 284 -19.82 -17.34 7.78
N ASP A 285 -19.94 -16.67 6.64
CA ASP A 285 -20.69 -17.18 5.50
C ASP A 285 -19.99 -18.42 4.91
N PRO A 286 -20.71 -19.52 4.59
CA PRO A 286 -20.12 -20.72 3.99
C PRO A 286 -19.33 -20.44 2.70
N ILE A 287 -19.67 -19.39 1.93
CA ILE A 287 -18.93 -19.05 0.70
C ILE A 287 -17.47 -18.67 0.97
N CYS A 288 -17.18 -18.16 2.17
CA CYS A 288 -15.86 -17.77 2.65
C CYS A 288 -14.98 -18.98 2.97
N PHE A 289 -15.53 -20.19 3.04
CA PHE A 289 -14.77 -21.41 3.31
C PHE A 289 -14.66 -22.25 2.03
N LEU A 290 -13.52 -22.94 1.89
CA LEU A 290 -13.25 -23.87 0.80
C LEU A 290 -13.05 -25.26 1.39
N GLU A 291 -13.60 -26.26 0.71
CA GLU A 291 -13.38 -27.67 1.05
C GLU A 291 -11.93 -28.09 0.75
N ASN A 292 -11.35 -27.56 -0.31
CA ASN A 292 -9.97 -27.84 -0.74
C ASN A 292 -9.11 -26.57 -0.70
N PRO A 293 -7.86 -26.65 -0.19
CA PRO A 293 -6.96 -25.52 -0.18
C PRO A 293 -6.55 -25.12 -1.60
N ILE A 294 -6.24 -23.83 -1.77
CA ILE A 294 -5.67 -23.32 -3.01
C ILE A 294 -4.20 -23.76 -3.04
N VAL A 295 -3.83 -24.59 -4.02
CA VAL A 295 -2.47 -25.09 -4.19
C VAL A 295 -1.80 -24.38 -5.36
N CYS A 296 -0.55 -23.92 -5.16
CA CYS A 296 0.31 -23.44 -6.22
C CYS A 296 1.58 -24.28 -6.27
N ASN A 297 1.89 -24.84 -7.44
CA ASN A 297 3.04 -25.72 -7.63
C ASN A 297 4.31 -24.95 -8.05
N TYR A 298 4.23 -23.62 -8.15
CA TYR A 298 5.34 -22.79 -8.61
C TYR A 298 6.02 -22.13 -7.42
N ARG A 299 7.35 -22.28 -7.35
CA ARG A 299 8.16 -21.52 -6.41
C ARG A 299 8.31 -20.06 -6.88
N PRO A 300 8.61 -19.10 -5.99
CA PRO A 300 8.83 -17.70 -6.36
C PRO A 300 9.84 -17.49 -7.50
N GLU A 301 10.87 -18.33 -7.56
CA GLU A 301 11.93 -18.28 -8.59
C GLU A 301 11.40 -18.57 -9.98
N ALA A 302 10.29 -19.31 -10.12
CA ALA A 302 9.66 -19.56 -11.41
C ALA A 302 9.11 -18.28 -12.06
N PHE A 303 8.97 -17.20 -11.27
CA PHE A 303 8.53 -15.88 -11.70
C PHE A 303 9.64 -14.83 -11.53
N ASP A 304 10.91 -15.25 -11.51
CA ASP A 304 12.09 -14.40 -11.35
C ASP A 304 12.05 -13.49 -10.10
N LEU A 305 11.30 -13.90 -9.06
CA LEU A 305 11.17 -13.14 -7.82
C LEU A 305 12.44 -13.34 -6.97
N GLN A 306 13.26 -12.31 -6.88
CA GLN A 306 14.48 -12.33 -6.07
C GLN A 306 14.21 -11.88 -4.63
N HIS A 307 14.97 -12.46 -3.69
CA HIS A 307 14.93 -12.03 -2.30
C HIS A 307 15.61 -10.65 -2.15
N THR A 308 14.98 -9.78 -1.38
CA THR A 308 15.49 -8.45 -1.04
C THR A 308 15.57 -8.32 0.48
N GLU A 309 16.71 -7.86 0.99
CA GLU A 309 16.86 -7.53 2.42
C GLU A 309 16.10 -6.24 2.75
N CYS A 310 15.36 -6.26 3.87
CA CYS A 310 14.58 -5.11 4.33
C CYS A 310 15.38 -4.26 5.33
N TYR A 311 15.63 -3.01 4.98
CA TYR A 311 16.31 -2.07 5.87
C TYR A 311 15.36 -1.35 6.84
N ASN A 312 14.07 -1.23 6.54
CA ASN A 312 13.11 -0.50 7.37
C ASN A 312 11.65 -0.85 6.99
N PHE A 313 10.77 -0.88 7.98
CA PHE A 313 9.33 -1.10 7.81
C PHE A 313 8.48 0.01 8.46
N ASN A 314 7.62 0.66 7.66
CA ASN A 314 6.82 1.82 8.07
C ASN A 314 5.52 1.94 7.24
N CYS A 315 4.47 2.62 7.74
CA CYS A 315 3.32 3.03 6.93
C CYS A 315 3.54 4.33 6.13
N LEU A 316 4.66 5.03 6.33
CA LEU A 316 4.92 6.30 5.65
C LEU A 316 5.78 6.15 4.39
N PRO A 317 5.34 6.75 3.26
CA PRO A 317 6.22 6.92 2.12
C PRO A 317 7.28 7.97 2.43
N PHE A 318 8.55 7.61 2.26
CA PHE A 318 9.65 8.58 2.30
C PHE A 318 9.96 9.03 0.88
N ALA A 319 9.73 10.32 0.57
CA ALA A 319 9.90 10.84 -0.79
C ALA A 319 11.27 10.55 -1.43
N ARG A 320 12.33 10.46 -0.63
CA ARG A 320 13.69 10.14 -1.11
C ARG A 320 13.93 8.65 -1.33
N THR A 321 13.14 7.79 -0.71
CA THR A 321 13.33 6.34 -0.77
C THR A 321 12.14 5.60 -1.35
N ILE A 322 11.17 6.32 -1.91
CA ILE A 322 9.91 5.74 -2.39
C ILE A 322 10.15 4.64 -3.45
N ASP A 323 11.15 4.84 -4.29
CA ASP A 323 11.49 3.92 -5.38
C ASP A 323 12.41 2.77 -4.94
N PHE A 324 13.02 2.85 -3.75
CA PHE A 324 13.97 1.86 -3.27
C PHE A 324 13.27 0.57 -2.84
N SER A 325 13.72 -0.55 -3.39
CA SER A 325 13.15 -1.87 -3.17
C SER A 325 13.47 -2.43 -1.79
N GLU A 326 14.39 -1.84 -1.05
CA GLU A 326 14.88 -2.36 0.23
C GLU A 326 14.08 -1.84 1.44
N PHE A 327 13.09 -1.00 1.20
CA PHE A 327 12.15 -0.53 2.22
C PHE A 327 10.85 -1.30 2.08
N ALA A 328 10.37 -1.88 3.17
CA ALA A 328 9.02 -2.45 3.22
C ALA A 328 8.06 -1.41 3.79
N ARG A 329 6.87 -1.28 3.22
CA ARG A 329 5.87 -0.36 3.74
C ARG A 329 4.46 -0.94 3.68
N SER A 330 3.61 -0.43 4.57
CA SER A 330 2.17 -0.67 4.54
C SER A 330 1.46 0.63 4.18
N ILE A 331 1.39 0.95 2.89
CA ILE A 331 0.79 2.18 2.37
C ILE A 331 -0.54 1.85 1.70
N ALA A 332 -1.62 2.47 2.18
CA ALA A 332 -2.97 2.29 1.65
C ALA A 332 -3.35 3.27 0.54
N GLY A 333 -2.39 4.03 0.01
CA GLY A 333 -2.62 5.14 -0.93
C GLY A 333 -2.97 6.47 -0.25
N TYR A 334 -2.85 6.59 1.07
CA TYR A 334 -3.05 7.83 1.83
C TYR A 334 -2.20 7.85 3.10
N TRP A 335 -2.16 9.01 3.75
CA TRP A 335 -1.36 9.24 4.95
C TRP A 335 -2.13 8.83 6.21
N SER A 336 -1.64 7.80 6.91
CA SER A 336 -2.19 7.40 8.20
C SER A 336 -1.91 8.46 9.28
N ARG A 337 -2.60 8.36 10.42
CA ARG A 337 -2.28 9.14 11.61
C ARG A 337 -0.88 8.78 12.13
N THR A 338 -0.12 9.79 12.51
CA THR A 338 1.23 9.66 13.06
C THR A 338 1.45 10.68 14.17
N PRO A 339 2.54 10.60 14.94
CA PRO A 339 2.90 11.65 15.90
C PRO A 339 3.09 13.04 15.26
N PHE A 340 3.28 13.10 13.95
CA PHE A 340 3.56 14.33 13.20
C PHE A 340 2.37 14.83 12.36
N TRP A 341 1.34 14.01 12.17
CA TRP A 341 0.21 14.28 11.27
C TRP A 341 -1.07 13.61 11.76
N GLU A 342 -2.19 14.33 11.79
CA GLU A 342 -3.47 13.84 12.33
C GLU A 342 -4.08 12.71 11.50
N GLY A 343 -3.61 12.49 10.27
CA GLY A 343 -4.12 11.49 9.34
C GLY A 343 -5.17 12.05 8.40
N ASP A 344 -5.32 11.42 7.24
CA ASP A 344 -6.36 11.77 6.28
C ASP A 344 -7.74 11.25 6.76
N PRO A 345 -8.80 12.06 6.76
CA PRO A 345 -10.12 11.60 7.17
C PRO A 345 -10.82 10.67 6.14
N CYS A 346 -10.36 10.63 4.89
CA CYS A 346 -10.85 9.68 3.88
C CYS A 346 -10.08 8.35 3.94
N GLU A 347 -10.30 7.61 5.01
CA GLU A 347 -9.48 6.44 5.40
C GLU A 347 -9.76 5.16 4.61
N PHE A 348 -10.82 5.13 3.80
CA PHE A 348 -11.23 3.92 3.09
C PHE A 348 -11.22 4.14 1.58
N GLY A 349 -10.63 3.16 0.88
CA GLY A 349 -10.62 3.09 -0.57
C GLY A 349 -11.96 2.58 -1.09
N LEU A 350 -12.68 3.40 -1.85
CA LEU A 350 -13.99 3.05 -2.39
C LEU A 350 -13.88 2.47 -3.79
N LEU A 351 -13.16 3.16 -4.68
CA LEU A 351 -13.01 2.75 -6.08
C LEU A 351 -11.62 3.13 -6.58
N GLY A 352 -10.84 2.15 -7.01
CA GLY A 352 -9.55 2.35 -7.67
C GLY A 352 -9.63 2.04 -9.16
N VAL A 353 -8.73 2.61 -9.94
CA VAL A 353 -8.54 2.23 -11.35
C VAL A 353 -7.12 1.76 -11.58
N LEU A 354 -6.99 0.55 -12.11
CA LEU A 354 -5.73 -0.08 -12.45
C LEU A 354 -5.49 0.00 -13.96
N ASP A 355 -4.38 0.62 -14.37
CA ASP A 355 -3.94 0.59 -15.78
C ASP A 355 -3.20 -0.72 -16.06
N LEU A 356 -3.85 -1.62 -16.79
CA LEU A 356 -3.28 -2.90 -17.21
C LEU A 356 -2.34 -2.78 -18.42
N ASN A 357 -2.29 -1.62 -19.08
CA ASN A 357 -1.38 -1.39 -20.21
C ASN A 357 0.01 -0.89 -19.77
N ARG A 358 0.32 -0.91 -18.47
CA ARG A 358 1.65 -0.59 -17.97
C ARG A 358 2.68 -1.65 -18.32
N SER A 359 2.27 -2.92 -18.41
CA SER A 359 3.09 -4.06 -18.82
C SER A 359 3.25 -4.11 -20.36
N GLU A 360 3.69 -3.02 -21.01
CA GLU A 360 3.79 -2.95 -22.48
C GLU A 360 4.67 -4.07 -23.06
N CYS A 361 5.75 -4.46 -22.37
CA CYS A 361 6.62 -5.57 -22.75
C CYS A 361 5.85 -6.89 -22.86
N VAL A 362 5.22 -7.33 -21.77
CA VAL A 362 4.44 -8.59 -21.70
C VAL A 362 3.36 -8.62 -22.77
N ARG A 363 2.68 -7.50 -22.99
CA ARG A 363 1.61 -7.40 -23.99
C ARG A 363 2.13 -7.48 -25.41
N ASN A 364 3.27 -6.86 -25.69
CA ASN A 364 3.93 -6.95 -27.00
C ASN A 364 4.39 -8.38 -27.26
N GLU A 365 4.95 -9.06 -26.26
CA GLU A 365 5.35 -10.47 -26.37
C GLU A 365 4.16 -11.40 -26.65
N ILE A 366 3.06 -11.25 -25.92
CA ILE A 366 1.82 -12.02 -26.18
C ILE A 366 1.30 -11.72 -27.58
N SER A 367 1.31 -10.44 -28.01
CA SER A 367 0.81 -10.03 -29.31
C SER A 367 1.63 -10.59 -30.46
N CYS A 368 2.97 -10.59 -30.32
CA CYS A 368 3.93 -11.18 -31.26
C CYS A 368 3.99 -12.71 -31.22
N SER A 369 3.40 -13.35 -30.21
CA SER A 369 3.35 -14.82 -30.13
C SER A 369 2.53 -15.43 -31.28
N GLY A 370 2.90 -16.65 -31.69
CA GLY A 370 2.14 -17.43 -32.68
C GLY A 370 0.84 -18.03 -32.16
N LEU A 371 0.37 -17.63 -30.96
CA LEU A 371 -0.82 -18.18 -30.33
C LEU A 371 -2.11 -17.71 -31.05
N PRO A 372 -3.18 -18.52 -31.01
CA PRO A 372 -4.50 -18.09 -31.45
C PRO A 372 -5.03 -16.89 -30.65
N ASP A 373 -5.82 -16.01 -31.29
CA ASP A 373 -6.29 -14.76 -30.67
C ASP A 373 -7.19 -14.99 -29.44
N ASN A 374 -7.97 -16.07 -29.43
CA ASN A 374 -8.79 -16.45 -28.28
C ASN A 374 -7.91 -16.81 -27.06
N VAL A 375 -6.79 -17.50 -27.29
CA VAL A 375 -5.82 -17.85 -26.24
C VAL A 375 -5.12 -16.58 -25.74
N LYS A 376 -4.66 -15.72 -26.65
CA LYS A 376 -4.05 -14.42 -26.29
C LYS A 376 -4.99 -13.58 -25.43
N SER A 377 -6.27 -13.48 -25.82
CA SER A 377 -7.28 -12.74 -25.06
C SER A 377 -7.49 -13.33 -23.65
N ASN A 378 -7.54 -14.66 -23.52
CA ASN A 378 -7.68 -15.32 -22.23
C ASN A 378 -6.46 -15.05 -21.31
N ILE A 379 -5.24 -15.17 -21.84
CA ILE A 379 -4.00 -14.85 -21.10
C ILE A 379 -4.04 -13.41 -20.59
N LEU A 380 -4.43 -12.45 -21.44
CA LEU A 380 -4.54 -11.04 -21.03
C LEU A 380 -5.59 -10.81 -19.94
N ILE A 381 -6.72 -11.50 -20.01
CA ILE A 381 -7.77 -11.43 -18.98
C ILE A 381 -7.23 -12.00 -17.66
N ARG A 382 -6.60 -13.18 -17.69
CA ARG A 382 -6.03 -13.83 -16.50
C ARG A 382 -4.92 -12.99 -15.87
N HIS A 383 -4.04 -12.42 -16.69
CA HIS A 383 -3.00 -11.49 -16.25
C HIS A 383 -3.60 -10.25 -15.56
N GLY A 384 -4.61 -9.63 -16.19
CA GLY A 384 -5.30 -8.47 -15.61
C GLY A 384 -5.99 -8.77 -14.27
N ILE A 385 -6.61 -9.94 -14.14
CA ILE A 385 -7.20 -10.40 -12.88
C ILE A 385 -6.10 -10.65 -11.84
N ALA A 386 -4.96 -11.23 -12.22
CA ALA A 386 -3.83 -11.47 -11.31
C ALA A 386 -3.29 -10.15 -10.70
N GLU A 387 -3.06 -9.14 -11.55
CA GLU A 387 -2.66 -7.80 -11.08
C GLU A 387 -3.76 -7.14 -10.22
N GLY A 388 -5.02 -7.31 -10.62
CA GLY A 388 -6.17 -6.81 -9.88
C GLY A 388 -6.29 -7.41 -8.48
N VAL A 389 -6.15 -8.73 -8.34
CA VAL A 389 -6.22 -9.44 -7.05
C VAL A 389 -5.10 -9.00 -6.12
N LEU A 390 -3.85 -8.98 -6.59
CA LEU A 390 -2.71 -8.55 -5.79
C LEU A 390 -2.86 -7.09 -5.36
N THR A 391 -3.27 -6.21 -6.28
CA THR A 391 -3.50 -4.79 -5.95
C THR A 391 -4.63 -4.61 -4.94
N ALA A 392 -5.76 -5.29 -5.14
CA ALA A 392 -6.91 -5.17 -4.27
C ALA A 392 -6.64 -5.73 -2.87
N PHE A 393 -5.95 -6.88 -2.80
CA PHE A 393 -5.47 -7.45 -1.55
C PHE A 393 -4.51 -6.48 -0.83
N ALA A 394 -3.54 -5.92 -1.55
CA ALA A 394 -2.59 -4.97 -0.97
C ALA A 394 -3.30 -3.73 -0.43
N TRP A 395 -4.26 -3.21 -1.20
CA TRP A 395 -5.02 -2.03 -0.82
C TRP A 395 -5.89 -2.26 0.41
N ALA A 396 -6.66 -3.35 0.44
CA ALA A 396 -7.51 -3.71 1.57
C ALA A 396 -6.69 -4.04 2.82
N SER A 397 -5.57 -4.74 2.67
CA SER A 397 -4.70 -5.13 3.79
C SER A 397 -3.98 -3.92 4.40
N ALA A 398 -3.49 -3.00 3.58
CA ALA A 398 -2.91 -1.75 4.07
C ALA A 398 -3.96 -0.87 4.79
N GLN A 399 -5.20 -0.85 4.30
CA GLN A 399 -6.31 -0.21 5.03
C GLN A 399 -6.58 -0.90 6.37
N ALA A 400 -6.53 -2.24 6.42
CA ALA A 400 -6.66 -3.00 7.67
C ALA A 400 -5.56 -2.62 8.68
N TYR A 401 -4.31 -2.53 8.21
CA TYR A 401 -3.19 -2.13 9.06
C TYR A 401 -3.37 -0.72 9.63
N ASN A 402 -3.92 0.20 8.84
CA ASN A 402 -4.25 1.53 9.31
C ASN A 402 -5.35 1.56 10.38
N GLN A 403 -6.26 0.58 10.38
CA GLN A 403 -7.27 0.41 11.45
C GLN A 403 -6.75 -0.38 12.67
N GLY A 404 -5.49 -0.83 12.65
CA GLY A 404 -4.82 -1.50 13.77
C GLY A 404 -4.84 -3.02 13.72
N PHE A 405 -5.36 -3.62 12.65
CA PHE A 405 -5.15 -5.04 12.34
C PHE A 405 -3.68 -5.28 11.98
N THR A 406 -3.19 -6.50 12.17
CA THR A 406 -1.77 -6.84 11.89
C THR A 406 -1.66 -8.29 11.41
N LEU A 407 -0.45 -8.77 11.13
CA LEU A 407 -0.21 -10.20 10.92
C LEU A 407 -0.70 -11.06 12.11
N TYR A 408 -0.79 -10.51 13.31
CA TYR A 408 -1.14 -11.25 14.53
C TYR A 408 -2.50 -10.89 15.12
N ASN A 409 -3.11 -9.82 14.65
CA ASN A 409 -4.42 -9.35 15.10
C ASN A 409 -5.41 -9.42 13.94
N GLU A 410 -6.33 -10.38 14.02
CA GLU A 410 -7.26 -10.76 12.95
C GLU A 410 -8.39 -9.75 12.74
N LEU A 411 -8.94 -9.71 11.52
CA LEU A 411 -10.11 -8.89 11.22
C LEU A 411 -11.31 -9.26 12.09
N THR A 412 -11.99 -8.24 12.62
CA THR A 412 -13.28 -8.38 13.32
C THR A 412 -14.48 -8.14 12.39
N TYR A 413 -14.23 -7.55 11.22
CA TYR A 413 -15.20 -7.30 10.16
C TYR A 413 -14.47 -7.35 8.80
N PRO A 414 -15.15 -7.73 7.73
CA PRO A 414 -14.54 -7.79 6.40
C PRO A 414 -14.27 -6.39 5.83
N LEU A 415 -13.18 -6.22 5.09
CA LEU A 415 -12.84 -4.98 4.40
C LEU A 415 -12.98 -5.13 2.89
N CYS A 416 -13.79 -4.27 2.28
CA CYS A 416 -14.08 -4.33 0.85
C CYS A 416 -13.44 -3.18 0.08
N VAL A 417 -12.92 -3.48 -1.11
CA VAL A 417 -12.44 -2.51 -2.10
C VAL A 417 -12.93 -2.89 -3.49
N GLN A 418 -13.01 -1.92 -4.40
CA GLN A 418 -13.38 -2.15 -5.80
C GLN A 418 -12.31 -1.58 -6.73
N LEU A 419 -11.98 -2.31 -7.79
CA LEU A 419 -11.07 -1.88 -8.84
C LEU A 419 -11.76 -1.96 -10.20
N ILE A 420 -11.63 -0.90 -11.00
CA ILE A 420 -11.85 -0.98 -12.44
C ILE A 420 -10.50 -1.31 -13.08
N LEU A 421 -10.43 -2.47 -13.73
CA LEU A 421 -9.29 -2.88 -14.52
C LEU A 421 -9.47 -2.29 -15.92
N MET A 422 -8.69 -1.27 -16.25
CA MET A 422 -8.72 -0.64 -17.57
C MET A 422 -7.62 -1.19 -18.44
N ASP A 423 -8.02 -1.81 -19.55
CA ASP A 423 -7.13 -2.25 -20.61
C ASP A 423 -7.46 -1.49 -21.90
N GLY A 424 -7.01 -0.24 -21.95
CA GLY A 424 -7.05 0.59 -23.15
C GLY A 424 -8.47 1.07 -23.40
N ASN A 425 -9.22 0.30 -24.18
CA ASN A 425 -10.64 0.54 -24.43
C ASN A 425 -11.54 -0.51 -23.78
N TYR A 426 -10.97 -1.48 -23.07
CA TYR A 426 -11.74 -2.47 -22.33
C TYR A 426 -11.76 -2.14 -20.85
N ILE A 427 -12.88 -2.42 -20.20
CA ILE A 427 -13.04 -2.31 -18.76
C ILE A 427 -13.53 -3.62 -18.17
N GLN A 428 -13.13 -3.87 -16.92
CA GLN A 428 -13.58 -5.00 -16.13
C GLN A 428 -13.69 -4.54 -14.67
N LEU A 429 -14.78 -4.90 -13.99
CA LEU A 429 -14.98 -4.57 -12.58
C LEU A 429 -14.51 -5.74 -11.72
N LEU A 430 -13.62 -5.47 -10.77
CA LEU A 430 -13.19 -6.39 -9.73
C LEU A 430 -13.67 -5.86 -8.37
N ARG A 431 -14.35 -6.69 -7.60
CA ARG A 431 -14.68 -6.41 -6.21
C ARG A 431 -13.92 -7.38 -5.33
N PHE A 432 -13.28 -6.87 -4.28
CA PHE A 432 -12.47 -7.68 -3.39
C PHE A 432 -12.95 -7.51 -1.95
N GLN A 433 -13.00 -8.61 -1.22
CA GLN A 433 -13.34 -8.66 0.18
C GLN A 433 -12.22 -9.39 0.95
N LEU A 434 -11.55 -8.63 1.81
CA LEU A 434 -10.56 -9.12 2.75
C LEU A 434 -11.28 -9.67 3.98
N ASN A 435 -11.14 -10.96 4.22
CA ASN A 435 -11.76 -11.68 5.32
C ASN A 435 -10.76 -12.08 6.39
N SER A 436 -9.51 -12.37 6.03
CA SER A 436 -8.48 -12.76 6.98
C SER A 436 -7.08 -12.38 6.50
N ILE A 437 -6.26 -11.91 7.44
CA ILE A 437 -4.81 -11.70 7.26
C ILE A 437 -4.01 -12.76 8.01
N THR A 438 -4.49 -13.21 9.19
CA THR A 438 -3.72 -14.18 9.99
C THR A 438 -3.75 -15.59 9.40
N SER A 439 -4.73 -15.87 8.54
CA SER A 439 -4.83 -17.12 7.78
C SER A 439 -3.68 -17.36 6.81
N LEU A 440 -2.89 -16.33 6.47
CA LEU A 440 -1.81 -16.47 5.50
C LEU A 440 -0.65 -17.31 6.04
N TRP A 441 -0.34 -17.20 7.34
CA TRP A 441 0.78 -17.92 7.98
C TRP A 441 0.34 -19.03 8.95
N LYS A 442 -0.95 -19.10 9.28
CA LYS A 442 -1.50 -20.22 10.05
C LYS A 442 -1.69 -21.45 9.16
N ALA A 443 -1.75 -22.61 9.79
CA ALA A 443 -2.06 -23.86 9.10
C ALA A 443 -3.39 -23.79 8.34
N GLU A 444 -3.48 -24.49 7.21
CA GLU A 444 -4.67 -24.45 6.34
C GLU A 444 -5.94 -24.95 7.04
N ASP A 445 -5.79 -25.90 7.96
CA ASP A 445 -6.87 -26.46 8.80
C ASP A 445 -7.29 -25.55 9.97
N SER A 446 -6.80 -24.31 10.02
CA SER A 446 -7.22 -23.35 11.05
C SER A 446 -8.67 -22.90 10.92
N MET A 447 -9.41 -23.33 9.88
CA MET A 447 -10.81 -22.95 9.62
C MET A 447 -11.03 -21.43 9.57
N LEU A 448 -10.03 -20.67 9.11
CA LEU A 448 -10.17 -19.23 8.86
C LEU A 448 -10.74 -18.97 7.47
N PRO A 449 -11.52 -17.89 7.29
CA PRO A 449 -12.16 -17.59 6.01
C PRO A 449 -11.12 -17.20 4.95
N TYR A 450 -11.37 -17.62 3.72
CA TYR A 450 -10.65 -17.19 2.53
C TYR A 450 -11.09 -15.79 2.12
N ASN A 451 -10.15 -15.04 1.52
CA ASN A 451 -10.46 -13.78 0.88
C ASN A 451 -11.27 -14.05 -0.40
N LEU A 452 -12.15 -13.13 -0.78
CA LEU A 452 -13.02 -13.30 -1.94
C LEU A 452 -12.75 -12.21 -2.97
N ALA A 453 -12.73 -12.58 -4.25
CA ALA A 453 -12.72 -11.60 -5.32
C ALA A 453 -13.68 -11.96 -6.44
N TRP A 454 -14.61 -11.04 -6.73
CA TRP A 454 -15.57 -11.15 -7.81
C TRP A 454 -15.10 -10.34 -9.00
N TYR A 455 -15.10 -10.95 -10.19
CA TYR A 455 -14.73 -10.25 -11.41
C TYR A 455 -15.85 -10.33 -12.45
N SER A 456 -16.12 -9.19 -13.09
CA SER A 456 -17.06 -9.10 -14.21
C SER A 456 -16.46 -9.65 -15.50
N PRO A 457 -17.28 -9.88 -16.54
CA PRO A 457 -16.77 -10.00 -17.90
C PRO A 457 -15.98 -8.75 -18.32
N ARG A 458 -14.97 -8.94 -19.18
CA ARG A 458 -14.23 -7.85 -19.83
C ARG A 458 -15.07 -7.30 -20.99
N VAL A 459 -15.46 -6.04 -20.92
CA VAL A 459 -16.34 -5.39 -21.91
C VAL A 459 -15.64 -4.19 -22.54
N GLU A 460 -15.94 -3.92 -23.80
CA GLU A 460 -15.43 -2.73 -24.48
C GLU A 460 -16.20 -1.49 -24.00
N LEU A 461 -15.49 -0.39 -23.73
CA LEU A 461 -16.05 0.88 -23.28
C LEU A 461 -16.77 1.60 -24.42
N CYS A 462 -16.14 1.69 -25.59
CA CYS A 462 -16.65 2.42 -26.75
C CYS A 462 -16.32 1.71 -28.06
N LYS A 463 -17.21 1.75 -29.05
CA LYS A 463 -16.93 1.28 -30.41
C LYS A 463 -16.81 2.48 -31.33
N LEU A 464 -15.72 2.53 -32.10
CA LEU A 464 -15.59 3.49 -33.19
C LEU A 464 -16.40 2.96 -34.38
N GLN A 465 -17.43 3.68 -34.79
CA GLN A 465 -18.14 3.39 -36.03
C GLN A 465 -17.74 4.43 -37.08
N SER A 466 -17.04 3.97 -38.12
CA SER A 466 -16.71 4.79 -39.28
C SER A 466 -17.85 4.68 -40.28
N ASP A 467 -18.65 5.73 -40.43
CA ASP A 467 -19.56 5.83 -41.56
C ASP A 467 -18.77 6.21 -42.82
N LEU A 468 -19.26 5.75 -43.99
CA LEU A 468 -18.66 5.96 -45.32
C LEU A 468 -18.40 7.46 -45.66
N GLU A 469 -18.93 8.40 -44.88
CA GLU A 469 -18.89 9.85 -45.11
C GLU A 469 -17.93 10.63 -44.18
N HIS A 470 -16.93 9.98 -43.57
CA HIS A 470 -15.87 10.63 -42.75
C HIS A 470 -16.31 11.22 -41.39
N ASN A 471 -17.52 10.92 -40.92
CA ASN A 471 -17.88 11.20 -39.52
C ASN A 471 -17.64 9.94 -38.67
N GLU A 472 -16.56 9.95 -37.89
CA GLU A 472 -16.32 8.93 -36.86
C GLU A 472 -17.27 9.19 -35.68
N THR A 473 -18.24 8.28 -35.49
CA THR A 473 -19.14 8.35 -34.35
C THR A 473 -18.72 7.33 -33.29
N PHE A 474 -18.52 7.80 -32.06
CA PHE A 474 -18.23 6.92 -30.92
C PHE A 474 -19.54 6.43 -30.31
N THR A 475 -19.72 5.12 -30.27
CA THR A 475 -20.86 4.49 -29.60
C THR A 475 -20.40 3.89 -28.28
N VAL A 476 -20.91 4.42 -27.15
CA VAL A 476 -20.55 3.93 -25.81
C VAL A 476 -21.34 2.66 -25.50
N ASN A 477 -20.66 1.64 -24.98
CA ASN A 477 -21.31 0.39 -24.60
C ASN A 477 -22.14 0.54 -23.32
N ASN A 478 -23.41 0.10 -23.37
CA ASN A 478 -24.32 0.14 -22.22
C ASN A 478 -23.84 -0.74 -21.06
N GLU A 479 -23.23 -1.88 -21.36
CA GLU A 479 -22.70 -2.78 -20.33
C GLU A 479 -21.57 -2.11 -19.55
N ALA A 480 -20.69 -1.38 -20.25
CA ALA A 480 -19.61 -0.64 -19.61
C ALA A 480 -20.13 0.46 -18.68
N ILE A 481 -21.17 1.18 -19.09
CA ILE A 481 -21.85 2.17 -18.25
C ILE A 481 -22.50 1.50 -17.02
N SER A 482 -23.08 0.32 -17.19
CA SER A 482 -23.67 -0.45 -16.09
C SER A 482 -22.61 -0.85 -15.06
N LEU A 483 -21.42 -1.30 -15.50
CA LEU A 483 -20.30 -1.61 -14.60
C LEU A 483 -19.84 -0.37 -13.81
N LEU A 484 -19.62 0.76 -14.51
CA LEU A 484 -19.23 2.02 -13.87
C LEU A 484 -20.28 2.51 -12.87
N THR A 485 -21.55 2.37 -13.24
CA THR A 485 -22.68 2.75 -12.39
C THR A 485 -22.77 1.87 -11.16
N SER A 486 -22.62 0.55 -11.33
CA SER A 486 -22.58 -0.42 -10.24
C SER A 486 -21.44 -0.15 -9.25
N ALA A 487 -20.28 0.28 -9.75
CA ALA A 487 -19.14 0.65 -8.90
C ALA A 487 -19.43 1.91 -8.06
N MET A 488 -20.01 2.96 -8.67
CA MET A 488 -20.28 4.25 -8.02
C MET A 488 -21.49 4.26 -7.07
N LEU A 489 -22.41 3.29 -7.24
CA LEU A 489 -23.61 3.13 -6.41
C LEU A 489 -23.46 2.07 -5.31
N HIS A 490 -22.32 1.37 -5.24
CA HIS A 490 -22.12 0.35 -4.21
C HIS A 490 -22.20 0.99 -2.80
N PRO A 491 -22.97 0.41 -1.85
CA PRO A 491 -23.22 1.04 -0.57
C PRO A 491 -21.99 1.06 0.34
N VAL A 492 -21.92 2.07 1.20
CA VAL A 492 -20.99 2.17 2.34
C VAL A 492 -21.66 1.80 3.65
N ASP A 493 -20.87 1.36 4.61
CA ASP A 493 -21.33 1.15 5.99
C ASP A 493 -21.10 2.41 6.84
N LYS A 494 -22.19 3.17 7.03
CA LYS A 494 -22.22 4.39 7.85
C LYS A 494 -22.63 4.13 9.30
N ILE A 495 -23.11 2.93 9.60
CA ILE A 495 -23.75 2.60 10.88
C ILE A 495 -22.70 2.21 11.91
N THR A 496 -21.66 1.52 11.44
CA THR A 496 -20.59 1.00 12.28
C THR A 496 -19.76 2.13 12.91
N SER A 497 -19.66 2.11 14.25
CA SER A 497 -19.00 3.16 15.02
C SER A 497 -17.47 3.09 14.88
N SER A 498 -16.79 4.21 15.11
CA SER A 498 -15.33 4.25 14.97
C SER A 498 -14.57 3.33 15.92
N GLU A 499 -15.10 3.08 17.12
CA GLU A 499 -14.55 2.13 18.09
C GLU A 499 -14.59 0.69 17.55
N SER A 500 -15.71 0.31 16.92
CA SER A 500 -15.85 -1.03 16.33
C SER A 500 -14.98 -1.25 15.10
N LEU A 501 -14.68 -0.18 14.36
CA LEU A 501 -13.75 -0.22 13.22
C LEU A 501 -12.28 -0.29 13.66
N ARG A 502 -11.95 -0.01 14.92
CA ARG A 502 -10.57 0.04 15.44
C ARG A 502 -10.42 -0.76 16.73
N PRO A 503 -10.76 -2.05 16.72
CA PRO A 503 -10.84 -2.87 17.93
C PRO A 503 -9.50 -3.00 18.67
N TYR A 504 -8.38 -2.73 17.98
CA TYR A 504 -7.04 -2.90 18.52
C TYR A 504 -6.31 -1.58 18.76
N LEU A 505 -6.89 -0.41 18.48
CA LEU A 505 -6.23 0.88 18.72
C LEU A 505 -6.78 1.52 19.99
N ALA A 506 -5.93 1.72 21.01
CA ALA A 506 -6.34 2.27 22.30
C ALA A 506 -6.77 3.75 22.22
N ASP A 507 -6.28 4.50 21.23
CA ASP A 507 -6.65 5.92 21.03
C ASP A 507 -8.13 6.06 20.66
N GLY A 508 -8.73 5.06 19.98
CA GLY A 508 -10.15 5.03 19.58
C GLY A 508 -10.58 6.14 18.61
N MET A 509 -9.86 7.25 18.54
CA MET A 509 -10.15 8.39 17.69
C MET A 509 -9.68 8.14 16.26
N ALA A 510 -10.64 8.21 15.33
CA ALA A 510 -10.38 8.13 13.91
C ALA A 510 -10.26 9.53 13.28
N PRO A 511 -9.30 9.76 12.36
CA PRO A 511 -9.23 10.96 11.54
C PRO A 511 -10.58 11.39 10.94
N ARG A 512 -11.41 10.45 10.51
CA ARG A 512 -12.76 10.76 10.01
C ARG A 512 -13.70 11.37 11.05
N ASN A 513 -13.48 11.15 12.35
CA ASN A 513 -14.33 11.71 13.41
C ASN A 513 -14.30 13.25 13.34
N TYR A 514 -13.18 13.84 12.94
CA TYR A 514 -13.07 15.29 12.72
C TYR A 514 -13.98 15.80 11.61
N LEU A 515 -14.33 14.99 10.61
CA LEU A 515 -15.29 15.37 9.56
C LEU A 515 -16.74 15.24 10.04
N ILE A 516 -17.03 14.20 10.82
CA ILE A 516 -18.37 13.92 11.35
C ILE A 516 -18.75 15.01 12.36
N ASP A 517 -17.84 15.38 13.27
CA ASP A 517 -18.10 16.41 14.28
C ASP A 517 -18.26 17.82 13.66
N LYS A 518 -17.57 18.08 12.53
CA LYS A 518 -17.64 19.36 11.80
C LYS A 518 -18.94 19.58 11.03
N SER A 519 -19.81 18.57 10.85
CA SER A 519 -21.11 18.78 10.19
C SER A 519 -22.10 19.62 11.01
N SER A 520 -21.78 19.92 12.27
CA SER A 520 -22.58 20.81 13.12
C SER A 520 -22.03 22.23 13.28
N ALA A 521 -20.77 22.52 12.89
CA ALA A 521 -20.23 23.87 13.01
C ALA A 521 -18.96 24.14 12.18
N LYS A 522 -19.09 25.14 11.30
CA LYS A 522 -18.13 26.21 10.96
C LYS A 522 -17.10 26.04 9.82
N HIS A 523 -16.84 27.23 9.28
CA HIS A 523 -16.10 27.60 8.08
C HIS A 523 -14.63 27.15 8.09
N LEU A 524 -14.09 26.88 6.91
CA LEU A 524 -12.68 26.53 6.65
C LEU A 524 -11.65 27.63 7.00
N ILE A 525 -12.09 28.72 7.62
CA ILE A 525 -11.24 29.77 8.19
C ILE A 525 -11.75 29.96 9.63
N PRO A 526 -10.92 29.73 10.65
CA PRO A 526 -11.30 30.01 12.03
C PRO A 526 -11.68 31.49 12.13
N SER A 527 -12.90 31.79 12.57
CA SER A 527 -13.21 33.17 12.95
C SER A 527 -12.46 33.47 14.25
N SER A 528 -12.03 34.72 14.43
CA SER A 528 -11.37 35.22 15.65
C SER A 528 -12.19 35.04 16.94
N GLU A 529 -13.40 34.51 16.85
CA GLU A 529 -14.27 34.16 17.97
C GLU A 529 -14.08 32.71 18.45
N GLU A 530 -13.49 31.82 17.63
CA GLU A 530 -13.23 30.43 18.02
C GLU A 530 -12.03 30.28 18.96
N ASP A 531 -11.06 31.21 18.89
CA ASP A 531 -9.96 31.30 19.85
C ASP A 531 -10.48 31.52 21.28
N LYS A 532 -11.66 32.13 21.44
CA LYS A 532 -12.26 32.35 22.77
C LYS A 532 -12.80 31.07 23.41
N TYR A 533 -13.29 30.12 22.60
CA TYR A 533 -13.84 28.85 23.11
C TYR A 533 -12.73 27.84 23.46
N TYR A 534 -11.60 27.85 22.75
CA TYR A 534 -10.43 27.05 23.11
C TYR A 534 -9.81 27.50 24.46
N HIS A 535 -9.94 28.77 24.80
CA HIS A 535 -9.53 29.32 26.10
C HIS A 535 -10.50 29.03 27.26
N GLU A 536 -11.72 28.54 27.01
CA GLU A 536 -12.68 28.20 28.08
C GLU A 536 -12.58 26.72 28.52
N LYS A 537 -12.10 25.82 27.65
CA LYS A 537 -11.93 24.38 27.97
C LYS A 537 -10.62 24.06 28.72
N PHE A 538 -9.61 24.90 28.56
CA PHE A 538 -8.44 24.96 29.45
C PHE A 538 -8.61 26.19 30.33
N GLY A 539 -9.10 25.98 31.55
CA GLY A 539 -9.43 27.07 32.48
C GLY A 539 -8.36 28.16 32.54
N ASP A 540 -8.86 29.39 32.62
CA ASP A 540 -8.10 30.63 32.81
C ASP A 540 -6.93 30.44 33.80
N MET A 541 -5.70 30.31 33.28
CA MET A 541 -4.47 30.13 34.05
C MET A 541 -4.11 31.36 34.92
N THR A 542 -4.98 32.37 34.99
CA THR A 542 -4.79 33.56 35.81
C THR A 542 -5.25 33.42 37.27
N LYS A 543 -5.76 32.25 37.69
CA LYS A 543 -6.16 31.97 39.09
C LYS A 543 -5.42 30.80 39.75
N LEU A 544 -4.16 30.56 39.40
CA LEU A 544 -3.27 29.80 40.28
C LEU A 544 -2.81 30.74 41.41
N GLN A 545 -3.37 30.56 42.62
CA GLN A 545 -2.81 31.14 43.84
C GLN A 545 -1.45 30.48 44.09
N LEU A 546 -0.40 31.11 43.57
CA LEU A 546 0.99 30.72 43.82
C LEU A 546 1.27 30.80 45.31
N SER A 547 1.97 29.80 45.84
CA SER A 547 2.47 29.83 47.22
C SER A 547 3.44 31.00 47.41
N GLU A 548 3.60 31.47 48.64
CA GLU A 548 4.47 32.61 48.97
C GLU A 548 5.94 32.34 48.55
N THR A 549 6.35 31.07 48.54
CA THR A 549 7.65 30.61 48.05
C THR A 549 7.78 30.71 46.52
N GLU A 550 6.74 30.39 45.77
CA GLU A 550 6.73 30.50 44.31
C GLU A 550 6.64 31.97 43.85
N MET A 551 5.91 32.80 44.58
CA MET A 551 5.88 34.25 44.37
C MET A 551 7.23 34.91 44.64
N ASN A 552 7.97 34.47 45.65
CA ASN A 552 9.33 34.96 45.92
C ASN A 552 10.36 34.47 44.87
N ALA A 553 10.18 33.27 44.31
CA ALA A 553 10.97 32.79 43.18
C ALA A 553 10.71 33.59 41.88
N LEU A 554 9.45 33.96 41.63
CA LEU A 554 9.07 34.82 40.51
C LEU A 554 9.59 36.26 40.67
N ARG A 555 9.53 36.84 41.87
CA ARG A 555 10.09 38.19 42.12
C ARG A 555 11.61 38.22 42.01
N SER A 556 12.30 37.21 42.52
CA SER A 556 13.77 37.10 42.40
C SER A 556 14.23 36.90 40.94
N SER A 557 13.46 36.20 40.10
CA SER A 557 13.74 36.12 38.66
C SER A 557 13.43 37.42 37.91
N GLY A 558 12.42 38.18 38.33
CA GLY A 558 12.05 39.47 37.75
C GLY A 558 13.06 40.60 38.03
N GLU A 559 13.68 40.62 39.21
CA GLU A 559 14.71 41.61 39.56
C GLU A 559 16.05 41.36 38.86
N LEU A 560 16.38 40.10 38.54
CA LEU A 560 17.58 39.72 37.78
C LEU A 560 17.55 40.20 36.32
N ASN A 561 16.36 40.42 35.75
CA ASN A 561 16.18 40.83 34.35
C ASN A 561 16.25 42.34 34.12
N LYS A 562 16.26 43.17 35.18
CA LYS A 562 16.35 44.64 35.03
C LYS A 562 17.78 45.20 35.07
N SER A 563 18.79 44.44 35.51
CA SER A 563 20.16 44.99 35.69
C SER A 563 21.26 44.32 34.87
N LYS A 564 20.98 43.35 34.01
CA LYS A 564 22.01 42.76 33.14
C LYS A 564 21.68 42.93 31.66
N LYS A 565 22.47 43.80 31.01
CA LYS A 565 22.68 43.81 29.55
C LYS A 565 22.81 42.37 29.05
N SER A 566 22.21 42.09 27.89
CA SER A 566 22.07 40.75 27.32
C SER A 566 23.36 39.93 27.41
N THR A 567 23.42 39.06 28.42
CA THR A 567 24.34 37.93 28.41
C THR A 567 23.81 36.97 27.36
N ARG A 568 24.49 36.95 26.20
CA ARG A 568 24.39 35.91 25.18
C ARG A 568 24.22 34.56 25.89
N LEU A 569 23.06 33.93 25.71
CA LEU A 569 22.89 32.53 26.04
C LEU A 569 23.95 31.77 25.25
N TYR A 570 24.84 31.10 25.98
CA TYR A 570 25.84 30.20 25.44
C TYR A 570 25.14 29.23 24.49
N THR A 571 25.44 29.37 23.20
CA THR A 571 25.29 28.26 22.26
C THR A 571 26.12 27.11 22.82
N SER A 572 25.50 25.95 23.03
CA SER A 572 26.28 24.71 23.17
C SER A 572 27.29 24.66 22.02
N LYS A 573 28.55 24.32 22.34
CA LYS A 573 29.61 24.24 21.34
C LYS A 573 29.13 23.35 20.20
N ARG A 574 28.99 23.92 19.01
CA ARG A 574 29.00 23.13 17.78
C ARG A 574 30.26 22.28 17.82
N PRO A 575 30.19 20.98 17.49
CA PRO A 575 31.41 20.18 17.33
C PRO A 575 32.34 20.89 16.36
N HIS A 576 33.64 20.85 16.67
CA HIS A 576 34.65 21.50 15.85
C HIS A 576 34.56 20.92 14.43
N PRO A 577 34.80 21.69 13.36
CA PRO A 577 34.80 21.17 11.99
C PRO A 577 35.88 20.09 11.71
N ASN A 578 36.59 19.61 12.74
CA ASN A 578 37.48 18.44 12.66
C ASN A 578 36.88 17.18 13.30
N ASP A 579 35.71 17.26 13.97
CA ASP A 579 35.06 16.14 14.65
C ASP A 579 33.98 15.45 13.77
N ILE A 580 33.84 15.87 12.51
CA ILE A 580 32.96 15.24 11.49
C ILE A 580 33.80 14.90 10.23
N PHE A 581 34.97 14.28 10.42
CA PHE A 581 35.76 13.75 9.32
C PHE A 581 36.35 12.38 9.66
N TYR A 582 35.54 11.34 9.51
CA TYR A 582 36.01 10.03 9.03
C TYR A 582 35.06 9.47 7.96
N PHE A 583 34.68 10.30 6.99
CA PHE A 583 34.56 9.80 5.62
C PHE A 583 35.89 10.10 4.95
N LYS A 584 36.68 9.04 4.75
CA LYS A 584 37.92 9.07 3.99
C LYS A 584 37.57 9.49 2.56
N ILE A 585 37.81 10.76 2.26
CA ILE A 585 38.14 11.21 0.92
C ILE A 585 39.51 10.58 0.60
N LEU A 586 39.62 9.86 -0.50
CA LEU A 586 40.89 9.61 -1.19
C LEU A 586 40.74 10.08 -2.66
N PRO A 587 41.87 10.46 -3.28
CA PRO A 587 42.02 11.75 -3.94
C PRO A 587 41.80 11.73 -5.45
N ILE A 588 41.52 12.93 -5.96
CA ILE A 588 41.71 13.51 -7.31
C ILE A 588 41.94 12.53 -8.45
#